data_AF-A0A1Y4JT12-F1
#
_entry.id   AF-A0A1Y4JT12-F1
#
_cell.length_a   1.000
_cell.length_b   1.000
_cell.length_c   1.000
_cell.angle_alpha   90.00
_cell.angle_beta   90.00
_cell.angle_gamma   90.00
#
_symmetry.space_group_name_H-M   'P 1'
#
loop_
_entity.id
_entity.type
_entity.pdbx_description
1 polymer ?
#
loop_
_entity_poly.entity_id
_entity_poly.type
_entity_poly.pdbx_seq_one_letter_code
_entity_poly.pdbx_strand_id
1 'polypeptide(L)'
;MPSEKMRYIRQRMETKQRKDIEPSPLKAEIEALFSESNIDEDCDTIARLLSPYRKMVRESLSQGNCAEAITILLEVLESLTYHFVEDEHYDYFDDMYSPDYVCQDMMDVIINAIKNGDFPATELQRLKDELEKLKHTEAYEDYGVPFALNIWEKFERQSK
;
A
#
# COMPACT_ATOMS: atom_id res chain seq x y z
N MET A 1 15.18 -24.21 -0.17
CA MET A 1 14.01 -24.73 0.56
C MET A 1 13.48 -23.60 1.42
N PRO A 2 12.16 -23.33 1.46
CA PRO A 2 11.61 -22.31 2.36
C PRO A 2 11.96 -22.63 3.81
N SER A 3 12.29 -21.62 4.60
CA SER A 3 12.54 -21.79 6.04
C SER A 3 11.27 -22.30 6.74
N GLU A 4 11.44 -22.86 7.95
CA GLU A 4 10.31 -23.37 8.75
C GLU A 4 9.29 -22.25 9.05
N LYS A 5 9.78 -21.04 9.33
CA LYS A 5 9.00 -19.78 9.41
C LYS A 5 8.13 -19.58 8.16
N MET A 6 8.71 -19.63 6.96
CA MET A 6 7.97 -19.43 5.71
C MET A 6 6.91 -20.49 5.46
N ARG A 7 7.16 -21.75 5.83
CA ARG A 7 6.15 -22.81 5.71
C ARG A 7 4.95 -22.56 6.63
N TYR A 8 5.20 -22.08 7.85
CA TYR A 8 4.16 -21.77 8.81
C TYR A 8 3.27 -20.60 8.37
N ILE A 9 3.88 -19.50 7.91
CA ILE A 9 3.15 -18.31 7.46
C ILE A 9 2.19 -18.66 6.32
N ARG A 10 2.72 -19.36 5.30
CA ARG A 10 1.93 -19.78 4.14
C ARG A 10 0.72 -20.60 4.54
N GLN A 11 0.91 -21.63 5.38
CA GLN A 11 -0.19 -22.47 5.85
C GLN A 11 -1.29 -21.69 6.58
N ARG A 12 -0.97 -20.62 7.32
CA ARG A 12 -2.00 -19.78 7.95
C ARG A 12 -2.77 -18.96 6.91
N MET A 13 -2.08 -18.32 5.98
CA MET A 13 -2.68 -17.51 4.92
C MET A 13 -3.59 -18.31 3.99
N GLU A 14 -3.24 -19.56 3.67
CA GLU A 14 -4.03 -20.53 2.90
C GLU A 14 -5.48 -20.67 3.41
N THR A 15 -5.73 -20.35 4.69
CA THR A 15 -7.04 -20.45 5.34
C THR A 15 -7.85 -19.15 5.38
N LYS A 16 -7.25 -18.02 4.99
CA LYS A 16 -7.85 -16.68 5.06
C LYS A 16 -8.04 -16.14 3.63
N GLN A 17 -9.29 -15.89 3.24
CA GLN A 17 -9.60 -15.09 2.03
C GLN A 17 -10.34 -13.85 2.46
N ARG A 18 -9.90 -12.70 1.94
CA ARG A 18 -10.57 -11.41 2.12
C ARG A 18 -11.98 -11.45 1.52
N LYS A 19 -12.99 -10.97 2.26
CA LYS A 19 -14.42 -11.07 1.89
C LYS A 19 -15.19 -9.76 1.97
N ASP A 20 -14.54 -8.71 2.48
CA ASP A 20 -15.12 -7.40 2.80
C ASP A 20 -14.98 -6.36 1.67
N ILE A 21 -14.44 -6.75 0.51
CA ILE A 21 -14.13 -5.82 -0.59
C ILE A 21 -15.21 -5.70 -1.65
N GLU A 22 -15.48 -4.46 -2.08
CA GLU A 22 -16.19 -4.17 -3.32
C GLU A 22 -15.24 -4.43 -4.51
N PRO A 23 -15.58 -5.35 -5.44
CA PRO A 23 -14.62 -5.80 -6.42
C PRO A 23 -14.46 -4.79 -7.57
N SER A 24 -13.31 -4.12 -7.63
CA SER A 24 -12.78 -3.52 -8.86
C SER A 24 -11.79 -4.51 -9.53
N PRO A 25 -11.64 -4.52 -10.87
CA PRO A 25 -10.62 -5.35 -11.51
C PRO A 25 -9.20 -5.06 -11.01
N LEU A 26 -8.88 -3.78 -10.78
CA LEU A 26 -7.58 -3.36 -10.26
C LEU A 26 -7.36 -3.90 -8.85
N LYS A 27 -8.37 -3.80 -7.98
CA LYS A 27 -8.32 -4.29 -6.61
C LYS A 27 -8.10 -5.80 -6.60
N ALA A 28 -8.81 -6.55 -7.44
CA ALA A 28 -8.63 -8.00 -7.55
C ALA A 28 -7.20 -8.39 -7.98
N GLU A 29 -6.59 -7.63 -8.89
CA GLU A 29 -5.19 -7.85 -9.28
C GLU A 29 -4.20 -7.55 -8.14
N ILE A 30 -4.43 -6.46 -7.40
CA ILE A 30 -3.60 -6.07 -6.25
C ILE A 30 -3.71 -7.09 -5.11
N GLU A 31 -4.92 -7.53 -4.80
CA GLU A 31 -5.18 -8.54 -3.75
C GLU A 31 -4.51 -9.88 -4.09
N ALA A 32 -4.46 -10.26 -5.37
CA ALA A 32 -3.76 -11.48 -5.80
C ALA A 32 -2.25 -11.46 -5.55
N LEU A 33 -1.64 -10.28 -5.37
CA LEU A 33 -0.22 -10.16 -5.06
C LEU A 33 0.09 -10.64 -3.64
N PHE A 34 -0.86 -10.52 -2.71
CA PHE A 34 -0.75 -10.96 -1.32
C PHE A 34 -1.06 -12.46 -1.15
N SER A 35 -0.79 -13.25 -2.19
CA SER A 35 -0.85 -14.71 -2.09
C SER A 35 0.29 -15.23 -1.21
N GLU A 36 -0.02 -16.26 -0.41
CA GLU A 36 0.97 -17.07 0.30
C GLU A 36 2.17 -17.52 -0.56
N SER A 37 1.95 -17.76 -1.86
CA SER A 37 2.98 -18.20 -2.79
C SER A 37 4.05 -17.12 -3.04
N ASN A 38 3.72 -15.87 -2.75
CA ASN A 38 4.57 -14.69 -2.90
C ASN A 38 5.26 -14.28 -1.59
N ILE A 39 5.03 -14.99 -0.47
CA ILE A 39 5.67 -14.69 0.80
C ILE A 39 7.08 -15.29 0.84
N ASP A 40 8.09 -14.44 0.93
CA ASP A 40 9.50 -14.74 1.13
C ASP A 40 10.07 -13.93 2.32
N GLU A 41 11.39 -13.93 2.52
CA GLU A 41 12.06 -13.49 3.77
C GLU A 41 11.64 -12.10 4.27
N ASP A 42 11.41 -11.17 3.34
CA ASP A 42 11.05 -9.76 3.62
C ASP A 42 9.84 -9.29 2.79
N CYS A 43 9.08 -10.22 2.21
CA CYS A 43 8.04 -9.93 1.20
C CYS A 43 8.58 -9.18 -0.03
N ASP A 44 9.82 -9.48 -0.44
CA ASP A 44 10.49 -8.97 -1.63
C ASP A 44 9.73 -9.32 -2.91
N THR A 45 9.16 -10.51 -3.00
CA THR A 45 8.35 -10.88 -4.16
C THR A 45 7.11 -10.00 -4.27
N ILE A 46 6.41 -9.72 -3.17
CA ILE A 46 5.28 -8.78 -3.17
C ILE A 46 5.75 -7.38 -3.56
N ALA A 47 6.86 -6.88 -3.01
CA ALA A 47 7.41 -5.57 -3.36
C ALA A 47 7.74 -5.46 -4.86
N ARG A 48 8.38 -6.49 -5.42
CA ARG A 48 8.69 -6.56 -6.86
C ARG A 48 7.41 -6.57 -7.70
N LEU A 49 6.38 -7.28 -7.26
CA LEU A 49 5.07 -7.34 -7.90
C LEU A 49 4.26 -6.04 -7.78
N LEU A 50 4.51 -5.23 -6.74
CA LEU A 50 3.94 -3.88 -6.59
C LEU A 50 4.65 -2.82 -7.46
N SER A 51 5.89 -3.07 -7.88
CA SER A 51 6.67 -2.10 -8.68
C SER A 51 6.01 -1.64 -10.00
N PRO A 52 5.26 -2.47 -10.75
CA PRO A 52 4.49 -2.03 -11.90
C PRO A 52 3.45 -0.96 -11.54
N TYR A 53 2.72 -1.09 -10.43
CA TYR A 53 1.76 -0.09 -9.97
C TYR A 53 2.46 1.23 -9.63
N ARG A 54 3.67 1.18 -9.05
CA ARG A 54 4.48 2.38 -8.80
C ARG A 54 4.82 3.11 -10.11
N LYS A 55 5.11 2.34 -11.16
CA LYS A 55 5.35 2.89 -12.50
C LYS A 55 4.06 3.49 -13.08
N MET A 56 2.92 2.82 -12.93
CA MET A 56 1.62 3.32 -13.39
C MET A 56 1.25 4.64 -12.71
N VAL A 57 1.46 4.79 -11.39
CA VAL A 57 1.26 6.07 -10.67
C VAL A 57 2.06 7.20 -11.33
N ARG A 58 3.35 6.98 -11.62
CA ARG A 58 4.21 7.97 -12.28
C ARG A 58 3.72 8.33 -13.69
N GLU A 59 3.36 7.32 -14.48
CA GLU A 59 2.89 7.49 -15.85
C GLU A 59 1.54 8.24 -15.88
N SER A 60 0.60 7.86 -15.03
CA SER A 60 -0.70 8.53 -14.89
C SER A 60 -0.54 10.01 -14.54
N LEU A 61 0.32 10.34 -13.58
CA LEU A 61 0.60 11.75 -13.25
C LEU A 61 1.26 12.51 -14.41
N SER A 62 2.20 11.88 -15.12
CA SER A 62 2.85 12.51 -16.29
C SER A 62 1.88 12.84 -17.44
N GLN A 63 0.75 12.12 -17.49
CA GLN A 63 -0.34 12.32 -18.45
C GLN A 63 -1.45 13.25 -17.92
N GLY A 64 -1.33 13.76 -16.70
CA GLY A 64 -2.35 14.58 -16.02
C GLY A 64 -3.51 13.78 -15.41
N ASN A 65 -3.45 12.44 -15.43
CA ASN A 65 -4.47 11.55 -14.90
C ASN A 65 -4.32 11.35 -13.39
N CYS A 66 -4.58 12.41 -12.61
CA CYS A 66 -4.44 12.38 -11.15
C CYS A 66 -5.41 11.39 -10.47
N ALA A 67 -6.64 11.27 -10.98
CA ALA A 67 -7.64 10.37 -10.44
C ALA A 67 -7.20 8.90 -10.50
N GLU A 68 -6.60 8.49 -11.62
CA GLU A 68 -6.03 7.15 -11.84
C GLU A 68 -4.87 6.89 -10.86
N ALA A 69 -3.94 7.84 -10.75
CA ALA A 69 -2.80 7.74 -9.86
C ALA A 69 -3.22 7.59 -8.38
N ILE A 70 -4.24 8.34 -7.95
CA ILE A 70 -4.80 8.22 -6.59
C ILE A 70 -5.49 6.88 -6.40
N THR A 71 -6.30 6.41 -7.36
CA THR A 71 -6.97 5.11 -7.25
C THR A 71 -5.95 4.00 -7.06
N ILE A 72 -4.88 3.97 -7.86
CA ILE A 72 -3.83 2.95 -7.73
C ILE A 72 -3.16 3.02 -6.35
N LEU A 73 -2.76 4.21 -5.90
CA LEU A 73 -2.14 4.37 -4.58
C LEU A 73 -3.08 3.86 -3.47
N LEU A 74 -4.33 4.29 -3.46
CA LEU A 74 -5.28 3.96 -2.39
C LEU A 74 -5.59 2.46 -2.36
N GLU A 75 -5.82 1.83 -3.51
CA GLU A 75 -6.09 0.40 -3.56
C GLU A 75 -4.89 -0.42 -3.05
N VAL A 76 -3.65 -0.01 -3.39
CA VAL A 76 -2.43 -0.63 -2.87
C VAL A 76 -2.29 -0.44 -1.35
N LEU A 77 -2.48 0.79 -0.84
CA LEU A 77 -2.35 1.06 0.59
C LEU A 77 -3.40 0.30 1.40
N GLU A 78 -4.65 0.28 0.95
CA GLU A 78 -5.73 -0.44 1.62
C GLU A 78 -5.50 -1.96 1.63
N SER A 79 -5.01 -2.54 0.53
CA SER A 79 -4.65 -3.96 0.51
C SER A 79 -3.47 -4.25 1.44
N LEU A 80 -2.43 -3.41 1.41
CA LEU A 80 -1.27 -3.59 2.28
C LEU A 80 -1.64 -3.48 3.76
N THR A 81 -2.45 -2.49 4.15
CA THR A 81 -2.98 -2.33 5.52
C THR A 81 -3.74 -3.57 5.97
N TYR A 82 -4.63 -4.09 5.11
CA TYR A 82 -5.41 -5.29 5.43
C TYR A 82 -4.50 -6.50 5.66
N HIS A 83 -3.69 -6.85 4.66
CA HIS A 83 -2.85 -8.05 4.71
C HIS A 83 -1.77 -7.95 5.78
N PHE A 84 -1.31 -6.75 6.12
CA PHE A 84 -0.33 -6.59 7.19
C PHE A 84 -0.82 -7.13 8.54
N VAL A 85 -2.11 -6.92 8.86
CA VAL A 85 -2.72 -7.38 10.10
C VAL A 85 -3.36 -8.76 9.94
N GLU A 86 -4.21 -8.93 8.92
CA GLU A 86 -5.03 -10.13 8.77
C GLU A 86 -4.21 -11.36 8.42
N ASP A 87 -3.10 -11.19 7.68
CA ASP A 87 -2.15 -12.26 7.41
C ASP A 87 -1.01 -12.31 8.44
N GLU A 88 -1.13 -11.53 9.52
CA GLU A 88 -0.22 -11.50 10.66
C GLU A 88 1.23 -11.17 10.25
N HIS A 89 1.42 -10.36 9.20
CA HIS A 89 2.76 -9.97 8.75
C HIS A 89 3.56 -9.28 9.88
N TYR A 90 2.89 -8.58 10.79
CA TYR A 90 3.53 -7.98 11.96
C TYR A 90 4.28 -8.99 12.86
N ASP A 91 3.87 -10.25 12.93
CA ASP A 91 4.53 -11.28 13.74
C ASP A 91 5.85 -11.77 13.12
N TYR A 92 6.06 -11.47 11.83
CA TYR A 92 7.14 -12.07 11.04
C TYR A 92 8.08 -11.06 10.39
N PHE A 93 7.66 -9.81 10.20
CA PHE A 93 8.41 -8.80 9.44
C PHE A 93 8.57 -7.51 10.25
N ASP A 94 9.15 -7.62 11.45
CA ASP A 94 9.33 -6.51 12.41
C ASP A 94 10.59 -5.66 12.14
N ASP A 95 11.58 -6.24 11.48
CA ASP A 95 12.82 -5.61 11.05
C ASP A 95 12.76 -5.06 9.62
N MET A 96 12.17 -5.79 8.68
CA MET A 96 12.05 -5.35 7.28
C MET A 96 10.77 -5.85 6.60
N TYR A 97 10.01 -4.93 6.01
CA TYR A 97 8.82 -5.21 5.22
C TYR A 97 8.89 -4.48 3.87
N SER A 98 9.43 -5.16 2.85
CA SER A 98 9.76 -4.59 1.55
C SER A 98 8.59 -3.88 0.82
N PRO A 99 7.32 -4.35 0.91
CA PRO A 99 6.18 -3.68 0.29
C PRO A 99 6.01 -2.22 0.74
N ASP A 100 6.38 -1.90 1.99
CA ASP A 100 6.21 -0.57 2.54
C ASP A 100 7.06 0.49 1.80
N TYR A 101 8.29 0.15 1.42
CA TYR A 101 9.16 1.05 0.63
C TYR A 101 8.57 1.37 -0.75
N VAL A 102 7.84 0.43 -1.36
CA VAL A 102 7.17 0.68 -2.65
C VAL A 102 6.03 1.68 -2.47
N CYS A 103 5.28 1.58 -1.38
CA CYS A 103 4.23 2.53 -1.03
C CYS A 103 4.78 3.92 -0.69
N GLN A 104 5.91 4.00 0.02
CA GLN A 104 6.61 5.26 0.28
C GLN A 104 6.99 5.96 -1.03
N ASP A 105 7.58 5.22 -1.97
CA ASP A 105 7.93 5.73 -3.30
C ASP A 105 6.72 6.29 -4.07
N MET A 106 5.56 5.62 -4.00
CA MET A 106 4.34 6.09 -4.65
C MET A 106 3.83 7.38 -4.00
N MET A 107 3.84 7.45 -2.67
CA MET A 107 3.41 8.63 -1.91
C MET A 107 4.30 9.83 -2.22
N ASP A 108 5.62 9.65 -2.27
CA ASP A 108 6.57 10.73 -2.61
C ASP A 108 6.32 11.30 -4.01
N VAL A 109 6.02 10.43 -4.97
CA VAL A 109 5.66 10.85 -6.34
C VAL A 109 4.40 11.72 -6.34
N ILE A 110 3.38 11.33 -5.59
CA ILE A 110 2.13 12.10 -5.45
C ILE A 110 2.37 13.43 -4.75
N ILE A 111 3.11 13.45 -3.64
CA ILE A 111 3.47 14.67 -2.92
C ILE A 111 4.24 15.63 -3.81
N ASN A 112 5.18 15.14 -4.61
CA ASN A 112 5.92 15.96 -5.55
C ASN A 112 5.02 16.56 -6.64
N ALA A 113 4.04 15.80 -7.15
CA ALA A 113 3.05 16.33 -8.07
C ALA A 113 2.19 17.43 -7.43
N ILE A 114 1.75 17.25 -6.17
CA ILE A 114 1.01 18.27 -5.41
C ILE A 114 1.84 19.54 -5.25
N LYS A 115 3.12 19.41 -4.86
CA LYS A 115 4.03 20.56 -4.68
C LYS A 115 4.27 21.35 -5.97
N ASN A 116 4.23 20.69 -7.12
CA ASN A 116 4.38 21.34 -8.43
C ASN A 116 3.14 22.15 -8.85
N GLY A 117 2.02 22.03 -8.14
CA GLY A 117 0.81 22.82 -8.37
C GLY A 117 -0.15 22.26 -9.42
N ASP A 118 0.21 21.15 -10.08
CA ASP A 118 -0.57 20.53 -11.16
C ASP A 118 -1.60 19.50 -10.64
N PHE A 119 -2.18 19.73 -9.46
CA PHE A 119 -3.04 18.74 -8.79
C PHE A 119 -4.48 19.24 -8.59
N PRO A 120 -5.50 18.53 -9.14
CA PRO A 120 -6.90 18.93 -8.99
C PRO A 120 -7.34 18.93 -7.52
N ALA A 121 -8.05 19.98 -7.10
CA ALA A 121 -8.51 20.13 -5.72
C ALA A 121 -9.48 19.02 -5.28
N THR A 122 -10.33 18.53 -6.19
CA THR A 122 -11.26 17.42 -5.92
C THR A 122 -10.51 16.13 -5.61
N GLU A 123 -9.48 15.83 -6.39
CA GLU A 123 -8.64 14.66 -6.21
C GLU A 123 -7.76 14.77 -4.95
N LEU A 124 -7.27 15.97 -4.62
CA LEU A 124 -6.56 16.21 -3.37
C LEU A 124 -7.44 15.98 -2.15
N GLN A 125 -8.71 16.41 -2.21
CA GLN A 125 -9.66 16.19 -1.12
C GLN A 125 -9.99 14.70 -0.97
N ARG A 126 -10.24 14.00 -2.09
CA ARG A 126 -10.44 12.55 -2.09
C ARG A 126 -9.26 11.81 -1.45
N LEU A 127 -8.03 12.17 -1.84
CA LEU A 127 -6.82 11.58 -1.24
C LEU A 127 -6.79 11.80 0.27
N LYS A 128 -7.04 13.02 0.74
CA LYS A 128 -7.08 13.33 2.18
C LYS A 128 -8.10 12.48 2.94
N ASP A 129 -9.32 12.40 2.41
CA ASP A 129 -10.42 11.70 3.08
C ASP A 129 -10.14 10.20 3.20
N GLU A 130 -9.59 9.57 2.15
CA GLU A 130 -9.27 8.14 2.16
C GLU A 130 -8.02 7.82 3.00
N LEU A 131 -6.97 8.65 2.95
CA LEU A 131 -5.80 8.46 3.81
C LEU A 131 -6.16 8.66 5.29
N GLU A 132 -7.08 9.57 5.61
CA GLU A 132 -7.56 9.75 6.98
C GLU A 132 -8.23 8.49 7.52
N LYS A 133 -9.03 7.78 6.72
CA LYS A 133 -9.60 6.49 7.13
C LYS A 133 -8.52 5.46 7.44
N LEU A 134 -7.46 5.38 6.62
CA LEU A 134 -6.38 4.43 6.81
C LEU A 134 -5.58 4.69 8.10
N LYS A 135 -5.52 5.95 8.58
CA LYS A 135 -4.85 6.27 9.85
C LYS A 135 -5.55 5.67 11.08
N HIS A 136 -6.84 5.37 10.99
CA HIS A 136 -7.62 4.76 12.09
C HIS A 136 -7.69 3.22 11.98
N THR A 137 -6.79 2.62 11.20
CA THR A 137 -6.68 1.16 11.09
C THR A 137 -5.65 0.63 12.08
N GLU A 138 -5.87 -0.59 12.57
CA GLU A 138 -4.94 -1.28 13.49
C GLU A 138 -3.51 -1.28 12.94
N ALA A 139 -3.34 -1.54 11.64
CA ALA A 139 -2.01 -1.55 11.00
C ALA A 139 -1.24 -0.24 11.22
N TYR A 140 -1.94 0.91 11.19
CA TYR A 140 -1.29 2.20 11.37
C TYR A 140 -1.18 2.60 12.84
N GLU A 141 -2.24 2.44 13.63
CA GLU A 141 -2.25 2.87 15.04
C GLU A 141 -1.26 2.07 15.89
N ASP A 142 -1.21 0.76 15.69
CA ASP A 142 -0.43 -0.14 16.54
C ASP A 142 0.98 -0.41 15.95
N TYR A 143 1.13 -0.36 14.63
CA TYR A 143 2.38 -0.75 13.96
C TYR A 143 2.98 0.34 13.05
N GLY A 144 2.27 1.43 12.76
CA GLY A 144 2.76 2.51 11.89
C GLY A 144 2.86 2.14 10.41
N VAL A 145 2.14 1.10 9.96
CA VAL A 145 2.15 0.60 8.59
C VAL A 145 0.84 0.95 7.84
N PRO A 146 0.89 1.44 6.59
CA PRO A 146 2.10 1.79 5.83
C PRO A 146 2.74 3.09 6.30
N PHE A 147 4.07 3.15 6.26
CA PHE A 147 4.84 4.35 6.60
C PHE A 147 4.56 5.52 5.65
N ALA A 148 4.03 5.23 4.45
CA ALA A 148 3.50 6.23 3.52
C ALA A 148 2.53 7.22 4.19
N LEU A 149 1.73 6.78 5.17
CA LEU A 149 0.83 7.67 5.93
C LEU A 149 1.60 8.67 6.80
N ASN A 150 2.70 8.25 7.44
CA ASN A 150 3.56 9.16 8.20
C ASN A 150 4.28 10.18 7.29
N ILE A 151 4.67 9.78 6.07
CA ILE A 151 5.21 10.71 5.06
C ILE A 151 4.14 11.76 4.71
N TRP A 152 2.90 11.33 4.46
CA TRP A 152 1.77 12.21 4.20
C TRP A 152 1.52 13.20 5.35
N GLU A 153 1.47 12.72 6.60
CA GLU A 153 1.26 13.58 7.76
C GLU A 153 2.36 14.64 7.93
N LYS A 154 3.62 14.28 7.67
CA LYS A 154 4.73 15.25 7.66
C LYS A 154 4.53 16.32 6.60
N PHE A 155 4.09 15.93 5.39
CA PHE A 155 3.78 16.86 4.33
C PHE A 155 2.62 17.81 4.70
N GLU A 156 1.54 17.29 5.29
CA GLU A 156 0.41 18.12 5.74
C GLU A 156 0.81 19.14 6.81
N ARG A 157 1.67 18.75 7.76
CA ARG A 157 2.18 19.65 8.81
C ARG A 157 3.06 20.77 8.24
N GLN A 158 3.81 20.51 7.18
CA GLN A 158 4.69 21.51 6.54
C GLN A 158 3.93 22.46 5.60
N SER A 159 2.72 22.07 5.19
CA SER A 159 1.89 22.82 4.23
C SER A 159 0.84 23.72 4.90
N LYS A 160 0.81 23.76 6.24
CA LYS A 160 -0.03 24.64 7.06
C LYS A 160 0.77 25.85 7.54
#